data_AF-A0A1M6G153-F1
#
_entry.id   AF-A0A1M6G153-F1
#
_cell.length_a   1.000
_cell.length_b   1.000
_cell.length_c   1.000
_cell.angle_alpha   90.00
_cell.angle_beta   90.00
_cell.angle_gamma   90.00
#
_symmetry.space_group_name_H-M   'P 1'
#
loop_
_entity.id
_entity.type
_entity.pdbx_description
1 polymer ?
#
loop_
_entity_poly.entity_id
_entity_poly.type
_entity_poly.pdbx_seq_one_letter_code
_entity_poly.pdbx_strand_id
1 'polypeptide(L)'
;MSSSLKSLFAALLLLCTAQAAQAQAKVKVKAKGPATEQLQLKTSAVCDMCKARLEKALAYEKGVQQATLDVPTQMLTVAYRPDKTSPAALRTAVQRTGYDADDQPAEPRAYDRLPDCCKKTNAIHTGTE
;
A
#
# COMPACT_ATOMS: atom_id res chain seq x y z
N MET A 1 44.33 21.35 -53.60
CA MET A 1 44.11 19.91 -53.84
C MET A 1 44.88 19.16 -52.75
N SER A 2 44.36 18.26 -51.92
CA SER A 2 43.07 17.60 -51.84
C SER A 2 42.75 17.38 -50.35
N SER A 3 41.66 17.98 -49.87
CA SER A 3 40.73 17.23 -49.01
C SER A 3 40.45 15.89 -49.66
N SER A 4 40.17 14.86 -48.85
CA SER A 4 39.30 13.72 -49.18
C SER A 4 39.80 12.33 -48.80
N LEU A 5 40.98 12.14 -48.18
CA LEU A 5 41.45 10.77 -47.84
C LEU A 5 41.45 10.38 -46.35
N LYS A 6 41.20 11.31 -45.42
CA LYS A 6 40.98 10.98 -43.99
C LYS A 6 39.50 10.77 -43.63
N SER A 7 38.59 11.04 -44.57
CA SER A 7 37.15 10.85 -44.41
C SER A 7 36.66 9.42 -44.68
N LEU A 8 37.56 8.46 -44.95
CA LEU A 8 37.17 7.09 -45.31
C LEU A 8 37.37 6.03 -44.22
N PHE A 9 38.02 6.33 -43.09
CA PHE A 9 38.29 5.31 -42.06
C PHE A 9 37.60 5.51 -40.71
N ALA A 10 36.92 6.64 -40.47
CA ALA A 10 36.19 6.88 -39.22
C ALA A 10 34.66 6.82 -39.37
N ALA A 11 34.16 6.54 -40.58
CA ALA A 11 32.72 6.46 -40.89
C ALA A 11 32.19 5.01 -40.97
N LEU A 12 33.03 4.00 -40.74
CA LEU A 12 32.65 2.58 -40.65
C LEU A 12 32.45 2.12 -39.19
N LEU A 13 31.96 3.02 -38.34
CA LEU A 13 31.46 2.74 -37.00
C LEU A 13 29.99 3.17 -36.90
N LEU A 14 29.27 2.93 -38.00
CA LEU A 14 27.88 3.31 -38.24
C LEU A 14 26.97 2.09 -38.46
N LEU A 15 27.36 0.87 -38.06
CA LEU A 15 26.51 -0.31 -38.13
C LEU A 15 26.78 -1.30 -36.98
N CYS A 16 26.29 -0.96 -35.80
CA CYS A 16 25.85 -1.93 -34.79
C CYS A 16 24.46 -1.44 -34.36
N THR A 17 23.44 -1.63 -35.20
CA THR A 17 22.47 -2.72 -35.12
C THR A 17 21.99 -3.03 -33.70
N ALA A 18 20.68 -3.24 -33.62
CA ALA A 18 19.90 -3.64 -32.45
C ALA A 18 19.41 -2.49 -31.56
N GLN A 19 18.48 -1.73 -32.14
CA GLN A 19 17.23 -1.42 -31.47
C GLN A 19 16.70 -2.68 -30.74
N ALA A 20 16.70 -2.67 -29.42
CA ALA A 20 15.83 -3.52 -28.61
C ALA A 20 15.62 -2.83 -27.26
N ALA A 21 14.36 -2.84 -26.82
CA ALA A 21 13.89 -2.42 -25.49
C ALA A 21 13.62 -0.92 -25.26
N GLN A 22 12.86 -0.27 -26.15
CA GLN A 22 11.82 0.65 -25.67
C GLN A 22 10.54 -0.14 -25.39
N ALA A 23 10.56 -0.94 -24.31
CA ALA A 23 9.41 -1.69 -23.84
C ALA A 23 9.05 -1.26 -22.41
N GLN A 24 8.81 0.03 -22.21
CA GLN A 24 7.98 0.51 -21.09
C GLN A 24 7.09 1.65 -21.58
N ALA A 25 6.21 1.34 -22.54
CA ALA A 25 4.93 2.02 -22.60
C ALA A 25 4.20 1.72 -21.29
N LYS A 26 4.34 2.61 -20.29
CA LYS A 26 3.38 2.72 -19.21
C LYS A 26 2.04 3.00 -19.87
N VAL A 27 1.28 1.93 -20.13
CA VAL A 27 -0.14 2.04 -20.46
C VAL A 27 -0.81 2.62 -19.22
N LYS A 28 -0.87 3.96 -19.14
CA LYS A 28 -1.86 4.63 -18.31
C LYS A 28 -3.20 4.36 -18.99
N VAL A 29 -3.77 3.19 -18.75
CA VAL A 29 -5.18 2.95 -18.99
C VAL A 29 -5.89 3.96 -18.09
N LYS A 30 -6.37 5.05 -18.67
CA LYS A 30 -7.34 5.94 -18.02
C LYS A 30 -8.65 5.14 -17.98
N ALA A 31 -8.71 4.15 -17.10
CA ALA A 31 -9.92 3.41 -16.83
C ALA A 31 -10.90 4.42 -16.22
N LYS A 32 -11.97 4.71 -16.95
CA LYS A 32 -13.12 5.49 -16.48
C LYS A 32 -13.93 4.62 -15.52
N GLY A 33 -13.32 4.24 -14.41
CA GLY A 33 -13.96 3.76 -13.18
C GLY A 33 -13.78 4.82 -12.09
N PRO A 34 -14.42 4.68 -10.92
CA PRO A 34 -14.11 5.55 -9.79
C PRO A 34 -12.61 5.43 -9.47
N ALA A 35 -11.92 6.57 -9.38
CA ALA A 35 -10.51 6.59 -9.01
C ALA A 35 -10.33 5.82 -7.69
N THR A 36 -9.37 4.89 -7.67
CA THR A 36 -9.04 4.09 -6.48
C THR A 36 -7.57 4.29 -6.18
N GLU A 37 -7.27 4.61 -4.93
CA GLU A 37 -5.94 4.76 -4.39
C GLU A 37 -5.67 3.70 -3.31
N GLN A 38 -4.40 3.48 -3.01
CA GLN A 38 -3.98 2.55 -1.96
C GLN A 38 -3.25 3.31 -0.86
N LEU A 39 -3.62 3.02 0.38
CA LEU A 39 -2.92 3.46 1.58
C LEU A 39 -2.38 2.24 2.31
N GLN A 40 -1.10 2.28 2.66
CA GLN A 40 -0.50 1.34 3.60
C GLN A 40 -0.27 2.06 4.93
N LEU A 41 -0.64 1.41 6.03
CA LEU A 41 -0.38 1.91 7.37
C LEU A 41 0.00 0.76 8.32
N LYS A 42 0.90 1.05 9.25
CA LYS A 42 1.30 0.11 10.31
C LYS A 42 0.25 0.13 11.42
N THR A 43 -0.12 -1.03 11.93
CA THR A 43 -1.11 -1.16 13.02
C THR A 43 -0.52 -1.86 14.25
N SER A 44 -1.23 -1.80 15.37
CA SER A 44 -0.91 -2.57 16.59
C SER A 44 -1.63 -3.92 16.68
N ALA A 45 -2.25 -4.39 15.59
CA ALA A 45 -2.90 -5.69 15.54
C ALA A 45 -1.87 -6.83 15.52
N VAL A 46 -2.20 -7.94 16.18
CA VAL A 46 -1.19 -8.97 16.55
C VAL A 46 -1.61 -10.41 16.26
N CYS A 47 -2.86 -10.65 15.86
CA CYS A 47 -3.37 -11.99 15.55
C CYS A 47 -4.49 -11.93 14.50
N ASP A 48 -4.90 -13.10 13.99
CA ASP A 48 -5.96 -13.19 12.97
C ASP A 48 -7.33 -12.69 13.45
N MET A 49 -7.62 -12.76 14.75
CA MET A 49 -8.84 -12.13 15.28
C MET A 49 -8.77 -10.60 15.21
N CYS A 50 -7.60 -10.01 15.46
CA CYS A 50 -7.39 -8.58 15.30
C CYS A 50 -7.54 -8.17 13.82
N LYS A 51 -6.98 -8.98 12.90
CA LYS A 51 -7.18 -8.84 11.45
C LYS A 51 -8.65 -8.81 11.08
N ALA A 52 -9.40 -9.84 11.46
CA ALA A 52 -10.81 -9.96 11.12
C ALA A 52 -11.63 -8.76 11.66
N ARG A 53 -11.32 -8.27 12.87
CA ARG A 53 -11.96 -7.08 13.44
C ARG A 53 -11.68 -5.82 12.61
N LEU A 54 -10.41 -5.56 12.28
CA LEU A 54 -10.00 -4.37 11.52
C LEU A 54 -10.58 -4.37 10.11
N GLU A 55 -10.43 -5.48 9.38
CA GLU A 55 -10.92 -5.61 8.01
C GLU A 55 -12.44 -5.45 7.95
N LYS A 56 -13.15 -6.08 8.89
CA LYS A 56 -14.61 -5.96 8.99
C LYS A 56 -15.03 -4.52 9.30
N ALA A 57 -14.37 -3.84 10.22
CA ALA A 57 -14.71 -2.46 10.55
C ALA A 57 -14.50 -1.51 9.35
N LEU A 58 -13.37 -1.64 8.66
CA LEU A 58 -13.04 -0.79 7.51
C LEU A 58 -13.90 -1.10 6.28
N ALA A 59 -14.42 -2.31 6.14
CA ALA A 59 -15.37 -2.63 5.07
C ALA A 59 -16.66 -1.78 5.14
N TYR A 60 -17.00 -1.24 6.31
CA TYR A 60 -18.15 -0.33 6.48
C TYR A 60 -17.76 1.15 6.38
N GLU A 61 -16.48 1.48 6.27
CA GLU A 61 -16.03 2.86 6.16
C GLU A 61 -16.31 3.43 4.77
N LYS A 62 -16.78 4.67 4.75
CA LYS A 62 -17.20 5.32 3.52
C LYS A 62 -16.04 5.39 2.53
N GLY A 63 -16.25 4.86 1.34
CA GLY A 63 -15.26 4.92 0.26
C GLY A 63 -14.15 3.88 0.33
N VAL A 64 -14.11 3.02 1.36
CA VAL A 64 -13.25 1.84 1.36
C VAL A 64 -13.81 0.81 0.40
N GLN A 65 -12.93 0.23 -0.42
CA GLN A 65 -13.24 -0.84 -1.36
C GLN A 65 -12.71 -2.17 -0.88
N GLN A 66 -11.52 -2.15 -0.26
CA GLN A 66 -10.88 -3.32 0.30
C GLN A 66 -9.95 -2.91 1.43
N ALA A 67 -9.89 -3.73 2.47
CA ALA A 67 -8.91 -3.61 3.55
C ALA A 67 -8.32 -4.99 3.80
N THR A 68 -6.99 -5.09 3.84
CA THR A 68 -6.29 -6.35 4.08
C THR A 68 -5.13 -6.12 5.03
N LEU A 69 -5.14 -6.81 6.18
CA LEU A 69 -4.07 -6.80 7.16
C LEU A 69 -3.16 -8.01 6.95
N ASP A 70 -1.86 -7.75 6.84
CA ASP A 70 -0.83 -8.76 7.05
C ASP A 70 -0.47 -8.80 8.54
N VAL A 71 -0.81 -9.88 9.23
CA VAL A 71 -0.58 -10.01 10.68
C VAL A 71 0.92 -10.04 11.03
N PRO A 72 1.78 -10.81 10.34
CA PRO A 72 3.20 -10.86 10.66
C PRO A 72 3.90 -9.50 10.60
N THR A 73 3.59 -8.69 9.58
CA THR A 73 4.16 -7.34 9.43
C THR A 73 3.29 -6.26 10.06
N GLN A 74 2.09 -6.59 10.54
CA GLN A 74 1.06 -5.67 11.04
C GLN A 74 0.70 -4.55 10.05
N MET A 75 0.95 -4.78 8.75
CA MET A 75 0.71 -3.81 7.69
C MET A 75 -0.70 -3.96 7.14
N LEU A 76 -1.48 -2.90 7.27
CA LEU A 76 -2.82 -2.81 6.71
C LEU A 76 -2.75 -2.06 5.38
N THR A 77 -3.20 -2.72 4.31
CA THR A 77 -3.37 -2.12 2.98
C THR A 77 -4.85 -1.84 2.77
N VAL A 78 -5.18 -0.58 2.44
CA VAL A 78 -6.56 -0.13 2.20
C VAL A 78 -6.66 0.43 0.79
N ALA A 79 -7.49 -0.19 -0.05
CA ALA A 79 -7.92 0.38 -1.31
C ALA A 79 -9.15 1.25 -1.08
N TYR A 80 -9.09 2.53 -1.47
CA TYR A 80 -10.15 3.49 -1.19
C TYR A 80 -10.37 4.47 -2.34
N ARG A 81 -11.53 5.13 -2.30
CA ARG A 81 -11.91 6.21 -3.21
C ARG A 81 -11.51 7.57 -2.63
N PRO A 82 -10.58 8.30 -3.25
CA PRO A 82 -10.12 9.60 -2.74
C PRO A 82 -11.19 10.70 -2.84
N ASP A 83 -12.26 10.49 -3.63
CA ASP A 83 -13.41 11.40 -3.67
C ASP A 83 -14.42 11.19 -2.53
N LYS A 84 -14.24 10.13 -1.72
CA LYS A 84 -15.16 9.74 -0.63
C LYS A 84 -14.52 9.75 0.75
N THR A 85 -13.22 9.53 0.82
CA THR A 85 -12.43 9.49 2.06
C THR A 85 -10.99 9.93 1.80
N SER A 86 -10.20 10.05 2.85
CA SER A 86 -8.81 10.50 2.80
C SER A 86 -7.90 9.63 3.67
N PRO A 87 -6.57 9.65 3.44
CA PRO A 87 -5.64 8.94 4.29
C PRO A 87 -5.71 9.31 5.77
N ALA A 88 -6.06 10.55 6.09
CA ALA A 88 -6.25 11.00 7.48
C ALA A 88 -7.51 10.37 8.08
N ALA A 89 -8.63 10.39 7.35
CA ALA A 89 -9.88 9.80 7.79
C ALA A 89 -9.77 8.28 8.01
N LEU A 90 -9.01 7.58 7.15
CA LEU A 90 -8.75 6.14 7.30
C LEU A 90 -7.92 5.82 8.54
N ARG A 91 -6.89 6.63 8.85
CA ARG A 91 -6.13 6.49 10.12
C ARG A 91 -7.02 6.73 11.32
N THR A 92 -7.90 7.73 11.28
CA THR A 92 -8.87 7.96 12.35
C THR A 92 -9.85 6.79 12.49
N ALA A 93 -10.32 6.22 11.38
CA ALA A 93 -11.18 5.04 11.41
C ALA A 93 -10.49 3.86 12.11
N VAL A 94 -9.21 3.62 11.82
CA VAL A 94 -8.40 2.59 12.50
C VAL A 94 -8.29 2.88 14.00
N GLN A 95 -7.98 4.12 14.41
CA GLN A 95 -7.93 4.49 15.83
C GLN A 95 -9.25 4.23 16.56
N ARG A 96 -10.39 4.49 15.90
CA ARG A 96 -11.74 4.25 16.45
C ARG A 96 -12.08 2.78 16.63
N THR A 97 -11.31 1.87 16.01
CA THR A 97 -11.42 0.42 16.25
C THR A 97 -10.57 -0.05 17.43
N GLY A 98 -9.78 0.85 18.03
CA GLY A 98 -8.92 0.55 19.18
C GLY A 98 -7.51 0.12 18.81
N TYR A 99 -7.09 0.26 17.55
CA TYR A 99 -5.72 -0.05 17.11
C TYR A 99 -4.96 1.22 16.74
N ASP A 100 -3.64 1.19 16.90
CA ASP A 100 -2.77 2.29 16.47
C ASP A 100 -2.75 2.34 14.92
N ALA A 101 -2.48 3.52 14.37
CA ALA A 101 -2.36 3.76 12.94
C ALA A 101 -1.11 4.61 12.65
N ASP A 102 -0.04 3.96 12.21
CA ASP A 102 1.31 4.53 12.17
C ASP A 102 1.70 5.07 13.57
N ASP A 103 2.12 6.34 13.64
CA ASP A 103 2.48 7.00 14.89
C ASP A 103 1.26 7.56 15.66
N GLN A 104 0.03 7.32 15.18
CA GLN A 104 -1.20 7.78 15.83
C GLN A 104 -1.73 6.67 16.76
N PRO A 105 -1.77 6.91 18.09
CA PRO A 105 -2.22 5.89 19.03
C PRO A 105 -3.73 5.64 18.93
N ALA A 106 -4.15 4.44 19.28
CA ALA A 106 -5.57 4.07 19.38
C ALA A 106 -6.38 5.08 20.22
N GLU A 107 -7.65 5.28 19.86
CA GLU A 107 -8.56 6.07 20.68
C GLU A 107 -8.77 5.34 22.03
N PRO A 108 -8.54 5.99 23.19
CA PRO A 108 -8.54 5.30 24.48
C PRO A 108 -9.82 4.50 24.76
N ARG A 109 -10.97 5.12 24.50
CA ARG A 109 -12.29 4.48 24.69
C ARG A 109 -12.50 3.27 23.78
N ALA A 110 -11.92 3.27 22.58
CA ALA A 110 -12.01 2.15 21.67
C ALA A 110 -11.07 1.02 22.09
N TYR A 111 -9.85 1.36 22.52
CA TYR A 111 -8.86 0.42 23.05
C TYR A 111 -9.39 -0.33 24.28
N ASP A 112 -10.02 0.38 25.22
CA ASP A 112 -10.56 -0.22 26.45
C ASP A 112 -11.65 -1.26 26.19
N ARG A 113 -12.42 -1.08 25.10
CA ARG A 113 -13.47 -2.01 24.66
C ARG A 113 -12.95 -3.21 23.87
N LEU A 114 -11.66 -3.23 23.52
CA LEU A 114 -11.09 -4.43 22.93
C LEU A 114 -11.11 -5.58 23.94
N PRO A 115 -11.39 -6.82 23.51
CA PRO A 115 -11.09 -8.00 24.30
C PRO A 115 -9.63 -8.00 24.73
N ASP A 116 -9.34 -8.59 25.87
CA ASP A 116 -7.98 -8.57 26.42
C ASP A 116 -6.96 -9.17 25.46
N CYS A 117 -7.26 -10.25 24.75
CA CYS A 117 -6.36 -10.83 23.75
C CYS A 117 -6.00 -9.88 22.57
N CYS A 118 -6.78 -8.82 22.36
CA CYS A 118 -6.60 -7.87 21.26
C CYS A 118 -5.88 -6.58 21.69
N LYS A 119 -5.65 -6.39 22.98
CA LYS A 119 -4.91 -5.25 23.51
C LYS A 119 -3.42 -5.48 23.31
N LYS A 120 -2.72 -4.49 22.76
CA LYS A 120 -1.27 -4.57 22.43
C LYS A 120 -0.36 -4.83 23.63
N THR A 121 -0.86 -4.61 24.85
CA THR A 121 -0.14 -4.86 26.10
C THR A 121 -0.21 -6.32 26.58
N ASN A 122 -1.07 -7.15 25.98
CA ASN A 122 -1.31 -8.50 26.45
C ASN A 122 -0.54 -9.52 25.63
N ALA A 123 -0.16 -10.63 26.28
CA ALA A 123 0.55 -11.71 25.61
C ALA A 123 -0.32 -12.30 24.48
N ILE A 124 0.28 -12.40 23.29
CA ILE A 124 -0.36 -13.01 22.13
C ILE A 124 -0.31 -14.52 22.35
N HIS A 125 -1.46 -15.19 22.29
CA HIS A 125 -1.44 -16.65 22.15
C HIS A 125 -0.98 -16.94 20.71
N THR A 126 0.25 -17.40 20.56
CA THR A 126 0.75 -17.93 19.29
C THR A 126 0.33 -19.38 19.24
N GLY A 127 -0.84 -19.64 18.65
CA GLY A 127 -1.30 -21.00 18.34
C GLY A 127 -0.47 -21.61 17.21
N THR A 128 0.79 -21.93 17.50
CA THR A 128 1.57 -22.87 16.69
C THR A 128 1.31 -24.27 17.25
N GLU A 129 0.31 -24.94 16.70
CA GLU A 129 0.17 -26.41 16.72
C GLU A 129 0.31 -26.93 15.29
#